data_AF-A0A6A6N5E4-F1
#
_entry.id   AF-A0A6A6N5E4-F1
#
_cell.length_a   1.000
_cell.length_b   1.000
_cell.length_c   1.000
_cell.angle_alpha   90.00
_cell.angle_beta   90.00
_cell.angle_gamma   90.00
#
_symmetry.space_group_name_H-M   'P 1'
#
loop_
_entity.id
_entity.type
_entity.pdbx_description
1 polymer ?
#
loop_
_entity_poly.entity_id
_entity_poly.type
_entity_poly.pdbx_seq_one_letter_code
_entity_poly.pdbx_strand_id
1 'polypeptide(L)'
;MASSIAPIIGAEFRAHGFRSAAALEELTRARKEKIPNVVLYNYPSFSGAFSAQFATLFHSCLNLSCLVLPFSFVVPLRVEDLGLERCYLLDFLGPPGFAAMLSRQSMCKVLGFNRPPRIPSAECAEKVTFHVILKRGVRADGNSNLSDEMDRQLNVKSAAAGLR
;
A
#
# COMPACT_ATOMS: atom_id res chain seq x y z
N MET A 1 13.25 39.89 -25.15
CA MET A 1 13.97 38.60 -24.97
C MET A 1 13.49 37.98 -23.67
N ALA A 2 12.54 37.06 -23.75
CA ALA A 2 11.96 36.39 -22.60
C ALA A 2 12.71 35.07 -22.36
N SER A 3 13.43 34.98 -21.24
CA SER A 3 14.08 33.74 -20.80
C SER A 3 13.03 32.91 -20.04
N SER A 4 12.60 31.82 -20.67
CA SER A 4 11.67 30.84 -20.10
C SER A 4 12.39 30.01 -19.05
N ILE A 5 12.07 30.24 -17.78
CA ILE A 5 12.51 29.40 -16.67
C ILE A 5 11.49 28.26 -16.56
N ALA A 6 11.70 27.19 -17.31
CA ALA A 6 11.02 25.92 -17.09
C ALA A 6 11.45 25.35 -15.72
N PRO A 7 10.56 24.69 -14.96
CA PRO A 7 10.93 24.17 -13.65
C PRO A 7 11.87 22.97 -13.82
N ILE A 8 13.08 23.12 -13.27
CA ILE A 8 14.16 22.11 -13.24
C ILE A 8 13.79 20.88 -12.36
N ILE A 9 12.57 20.80 -11.82
CA ILE A 9 12.12 19.75 -10.90
C ILE A 9 11.45 18.56 -11.65
N GLY A 10 11.55 18.49 -12.98
CA GLY A 10 10.80 17.52 -13.80
C GLY A 10 11.53 16.25 -14.24
N ALA A 11 12.85 16.14 -14.06
CA ALA A 11 13.64 15.14 -14.77
C ALA A 11 14.18 13.97 -13.92
N GLU A 12 14.38 14.14 -12.61
CA GLU A 12 15.13 13.14 -11.81
C GLU A 12 14.29 11.97 -11.25
N PHE A 13 12.96 12.01 -11.35
CA PHE A 13 12.12 10.88 -10.93
C PHE A 13 11.85 9.82 -12.02
N ARG A 14 12.48 9.93 -13.20
CA ARG A 14 12.19 9.04 -14.35
C ARG A 14 13.05 7.78 -14.45
N ALA A 15 14.02 7.54 -13.55
CA ALA A 15 15.03 6.49 -13.78
C ALA A 15 15.27 5.50 -12.61
N HIS A 16 14.35 5.36 -11.65
CA HIS A 16 14.52 4.38 -10.57
C HIS A 16 13.51 3.22 -10.66
N GLY A 17 13.97 2.17 -11.36
CA GLY A 17 14.02 0.77 -10.90
C GLY A 17 12.74 0.11 -10.41
N PHE A 18 12.31 -0.92 -11.15
CA PHE A 18 11.40 -2.04 -10.81
C PHE A 18 9.91 -1.77 -10.52
N ARG A 19 9.19 -1.32 -11.56
CA ARG A 19 7.74 -1.48 -11.62
C ARG A 19 7.41 -2.95 -11.87
N SER A 20 6.57 -3.57 -11.04
CA SER A 20 6.02 -4.89 -11.37
C SER A 20 5.09 -4.74 -12.57
N ALA A 21 5.53 -5.19 -13.74
CA ALA A 21 4.72 -5.19 -14.95
C ALA A 21 3.39 -5.92 -14.73
N ALA A 22 3.43 -7.01 -13.96
CA ALA A 22 2.24 -7.74 -13.53
C ALA A 22 1.28 -6.89 -12.69
N ALA A 23 1.78 -6.09 -11.74
CA ALA A 23 0.91 -5.22 -10.94
C ALA A 23 0.22 -4.14 -11.80
N LEU A 24 0.91 -3.60 -12.80
CA LEU A 24 0.33 -2.61 -13.72
C LEU A 24 -0.69 -3.24 -14.68
N GLU A 25 -0.41 -4.44 -15.17
CA GLU A 25 -1.35 -5.22 -15.98
C GLU A 25 -2.63 -5.51 -15.18
N GLU A 26 -2.48 -5.92 -13.93
CA GLU A 26 -3.60 -6.17 -13.02
C GLU A 26 -4.41 -4.90 -12.70
N LEU A 27 -3.76 -3.75 -12.51
CA LEU A 27 -4.45 -2.46 -12.38
C LEU A 27 -5.23 -2.09 -13.64
N THR A 28 -4.64 -2.33 -14.81
CA THR A 28 -5.27 -2.06 -16.11
C THR A 28 -6.49 -2.94 -16.31
N ARG A 29 -6.35 -4.23 -15.99
CA ARG A 29 -7.43 -5.22 -16.03
C ARG A 29 -8.57 -4.85 -15.07
N ALA A 30 -8.25 -4.51 -13.82
CA ALA A 30 -9.21 -4.10 -12.81
C ALA A 30 -9.99 -2.84 -13.23
N ARG A 31 -9.33 -1.86 -13.85
CA ARG A 31 -10.00 -0.67 -14.41
C ARG A 31 -10.97 -1.04 -15.53
N LYS A 32 -10.55 -1.93 -16.45
CA LYS A 32 -11.40 -2.42 -17.55
C LYS A 32 -12.63 -3.17 -17.03
N GLU A 33 -12.45 -3.99 -16.01
CA GLU A 33 -13.51 -4.76 -15.34
C GLU A 33 -14.33 -3.91 -14.35
N LYS A 34 -13.99 -2.63 -14.17
CA LYS A 34 -14.63 -1.71 -13.22
C LYS A 34 -14.62 -2.21 -11.78
N ILE A 35 -13.53 -2.87 -11.36
CA ILE A 35 -13.32 -3.25 -9.97
C ILE A 35 -13.20 -1.98 -9.12
N PRO A 36 -14.04 -1.77 -8.10
CA PRO A 36 -14.08 -0.51 -7.37
C PRO A 36 -13.06 -0.41 -6.23
N ASN A 37 -12.55 -1.55 -5.73
CA ASN A 37 -11.70 -1.60 -4.55
C ASN A 37 -10.28 -2.09 -4.89
N VAL A 38 -9.25 -1.39 -4.41
CA VAL A 38 -7.86 -1.87 -4.38
C VAL A 38 -7.41 -2.04 -2.94
N VAL A 39 -6.71 -3.12 -2.67
CA VAL A 39 -6.06 -3.42 -1.40
C VAL A 39 -4.56 -3.45 -1.65
N LEU A 40 -3.84 -2.55 -1.00
CA LEU A 40 -2.39 -2.54 -0.96
C LEU A 40 -1.96 -3.10 0.39
N TYR A 41 -1.02 -4.03 0.41
CA TYR A 41 -0.46 -4.56 1.65
C TYR A 41 1.06 -4.41 1.67
N ASN A 42 1.62 -4.22 2.86
CA ASN A 42 3.05 -4.12 3.04
C ASN A 42 3.73 -5.43 2.60
N TYR A 43 4.59 -5.36 1.60
CA TYR A 43 5.35 -6.50 1.09
C TYR A 43 6.85 -6.20 1.03
N PRO A 44 7.71 -7.16 1.40
CA PRO A 44 7.37 -8.41 2.10
C PRO A 44 7.13 -8.14 3.58
N SER A 45 5.97 -8.58 4.08
CA SER A 45 5.65 -8.65 5.51
C SER A 45 4.68 -9.80 5.76
N PHE A 46 4.90 -10.53 6.85
CA PHE A 46 3.99 -11.55 7.35
C PHE A 46 2.65 -10.94 7.74
N SER A 47 2.65 -9.87 8.52
CA SER A 47 1.42 -9.16 8.90
C SER A 47 0.72 -8.55 7.69
N GLY A 48 1.47 -8.00 6.73
CA GLY A 48 0.93 -7.55 5.46
C GLY A 48 0.24 -8.68 4.67
N ALA A 49 0.91 -9.81 4.48
CA ALA A 49 0.35 -10.96 3.74
C ALA A 49 -0.90 -11.55 4.41
N PHE A 50 -0.90 -11.66 5.75
CA PHE A 50 -2.07 -12.12 6.49
C PHE A 50 -3.23 -11.13 6.40
N SER A 51 -2.93 -9.83 6.47
CA SER A 51 -3.94 -8.77 6.29
C SER A 51 -4.54 -8.79 4.89
N ALA A 52 -3.71 -9.04 3.86
CA ALA A 52 -4.17 -9.21 2.48
C ALA A 52 -5.12 -10.41 2.34
N GLN A 53 -4.77 -11.56 2.94
CA GLN A 53 -5.64 -12.73 2.94
C GLN A 53 -6.98 -12.45 3.64
N PHE A 54 -6.94 -11.79 4.80
CA PHE A 54 -8.15 -11.36 5.50
C PHE A 54 -9.01 -10.44 4.64
N ALA A 55 -8.40 -9.47 3.96
CA ALA A 55 -9.13 -8.55 3.08
C ALA A 55 -9.81 -9.29 1.92
N THR A 56 -9.14 -10.27 1.31
CA THR A 56 -9.74 -11.13 0.27
C THR A 56 -10.98 -11.86 0.82
N LEU A 57 -10.88 -12.49 1.99
CA LEU A 57 -12.00 -13.20 2.62
C LEU A 57 -13.15 -12.24 2.96
N PHE A 58 -12.83 -11.10 3.58
CA PHE A 58 -13.82 -10.09 3.97
C PHE A 58 -14.60 -9.56 2.75
N HIS A 59 -13.91 -9.20 1.67
CA HIS A 59 -14.57 -8.74 0.44
C HIS A 59 -15.38 -9.86 -0.22
N SER A 60 -14.88 -11.10 -0.22
CA SER A 60 -15.61 -12.25 -0.73
C SER A 60 -16.91 -12.50 0.04
N CYS A 61 -16.89 -12.42 1.37
CA CYS A 61 -18.09 -12.59 2.21
C CYS A 61 -19.14 -11.49 2.01
N LEU A 62 -18.73 -10.32 1.51
CA LEU A 62 -19.63 -9.20 1.22
C LEU A 62 -19.98 -9.09 -0.27
N ASN A 63 -19.57 -10.06 -1.10
CA ASN A 63 -19.75 -10.02 -2.55
C ASN A 63 -19.19 -8.74 -3.20
N LEU A 64 -18.08 -8.23 -2.67
CA LEU A 64 -17.39 -7.05 -3.20
C LEU A 64 -16.16 -7.48 -4.02
N SER A 65 -16.05 -6.97 -5.25
CA SER A 65 -14.82 -7.16 -6.05
C SER A 65 -13.69 -6.29 -5.49
N CYS A 66 -12.51 -6.88 -5.29
CA CYS A 66 -11.30 -6.15 -4.92
C CYS A 66 -10.07 -6.69 -5.66
N LEU A 67 -9.15 -5.78 -5.98
CA LEU A 67 -7.82 -6.12 -6.48
C LEU A 67 -6.83 -6.04 -5.32
N VAL A 68 -6.09 -7.11 -5.04
CA VAL A 68 -5.10 -7.15 -3.96
C VAL A 68 -3.69 -7.12 -4.56
N LEU A 69 -2.88 -6.13 -4.18
CA LEU A 69 -1.53 -5.94 -4.70
C LEU A 69 -0.50 -5.77 -3.58
N PRO A 70 0.71 -6.33 -3.76
CA PRO A 70 1.83 -6.03 -2.88
C PRO A 70 2.28 -4.58 -3.05
N PHE A 71 2.63 -3.93 -1.95
CA PHE A 71 3.28 -2.62 -1.93
C PHE A 71 4.65 -2.74 -1.25
N SER A 72 5.71 -2.35 -1.95
CA SER A 72 7.06 -2.33 -1.43
C SER A 72 7.57 -0.90 -1.32
N PHE A 73 8.24 -0.58 -0.22
CA PHE A 73 8.93 0.72 -0.06
C PHE A 73 10.17 0.84 -0.93
N VAL A 74 10.72 -0.28 -1.40
CA VAL A 74 11.89 -0.25 -2.30
C VAL A 74 11.47 0.25 -3.67
N VAL A 75 10.28 -0.14 -4.13
CA VAL A 75 9.67 0.40 -5.36
C VAL A 75 8.17 0.60 -5.21
N PRO A 76 7.75 1.81 -4.78
CA PRO A 76 6.35 2.09 -4.54
C PRO A 76 5.59 2.26 -5.85
N LEU A 77 4.35 1.74 -5.88
CA LEU A 77 3.37 2.10 -6.90
C LEU A 77 3.12 3.61 -6.84
N ARG A 78 3.01 4.24 -7.99
CA ARG A 78 2.72 5.67 -8.05
C ARG A 78 1.25 5.90 -7.76
N VAL A 79 0.96 7.06 -7.19
CA VAL A 79 -0.42 7.50 -6.95
C VAL A 79 -1.21 7.54 -8.25
N GLU A 80 -0.57 7.92 -9.37
CA GLU A 80 -1.23 8.00 -10.68
C GLU A 80 -1.65 6.63 -11.25
N ASP A 81 -0.93 5.57 -10.86
CA ASP A 81 -1.25 4.20 -11.26
C ASP A 81 -2.46 3.67 -10.47
N LEU A 82 -2.79 4.32 -9.35
CA LEU A 82 -3.87 3.96 -8.44
C LEU A 82 -5.10 4.84 -8.73
N GLY A 83 -6.20 4.23 -9.18
CA GLY A 83 -7.35 4.98 -9.72
C GLY A 83 -8.69 4.29 -9.53
N LEU A 84 -8.85 3.54 -8.46
CA LEU A 84 -10.11 2.87 -8.10
C LEU A 84 -10.86 3.69 -7.03
N GLU A 85 -12.13 3.37 -6.82
CA GLU A 85 -13.03 4.14 -5.92
C GLU A 85 -12.59 4.10 -4.46
N ARG A 86 -12.06 2.95 -4.00
CA ARG A 86 -11.57 2.78 -2.62
C ARG A 86 -10.21 2.11 -2.60
N CYS A 87 -9.34 2.62 -1.74
CA CYS A 87 -8.00 2.09 -1.51
C CYS A 87 -7.84 1.71 -0.04
N TYR A 88 -7.51 0.46 0.22
CA TYR A 88 -7.20 -0.07 1.54
C TYR A 88 -5.68 -0.20 1.67
N LEU A 89 -5.07 0.46 2.67
CA LEU A 89 -3.65 0.32 2.99
C LEU A 89 -3.52 -0.57 4.22
N LEU A 90 -2.91 -1.76 4.07
CA LEU A 90 -2.85 -2.78 5.12
C LEU A 90 -1.43 -2.98 5.62
N ASP A 91 -1.24 -2.76 6.92
CA ASP A 91 0.04 -2.90 7.63
C ASP A 91 1.12 -1.89 7.19
N PHE A 92 0.71 -0.78 6.56
CA PHE A 92 1.53 0.40 6.29
C PHE A 92 0.63 1.61 5.97
N LEU A 93 1.21 2.82 5.98
CA LEU A 93 0.54 4.05 5.53
C LEU A 93 1.17 4.66 4.25
N GLY A 94 2.32 4.13 3.84
CA GLY A 94 3.12 4.64 2.74
C GLY A 94 4.09 5.75 3.18
N PRO A 95 4.83 6.34 2.23
CA PRO A 95 5.66 7.53 2.48
C PRO A 95 4.80 8.71 2.96
N PRO A 96 5.37 9.68 3.70
CA PRO A 96 4.62 10.85 4.17
C PRO A 96 3.87 11.55 3.03
N GLY A 97 2.55 11.73 3.20
CA GLY A 97 1.69 12.39 2.22
C GLY A 97 1.16 11.48 1.11
N PHE A 98 1.57 10.22 1.04
CA PHE A 98 1.10 9.24 0.05
C PHE A 98 -0.42 9.03 0.11
N ALA A 99 -0.97 8.77 1.30
CA ALA A 99 -2.41 8.58 1.50
C ALA A 99 -3.22 9.85 1.14
N ALA A 100 -2.70 11.03 1.47
CA ALA A 100 -3.32 12.30 1.11
C ALA A 100 -3.30 12.56 -0.41
N MET A 101 -2.19 12.24 -1.08
CA MET A 101 -2.11 12.34 -2.54
C MET A 101 -3.09 11.38 -3.24
N LEU A 102 -3.21 10.14 -2.76
CA LEU A 102 -4.19 9.17 -3.26
C LEU A 102 -5.61 9.70 -3.19
N SER A 103 -5.99 10.24 -2.05
CA SER A 103 -7.32 10.80 -1.86
C SER A 103 -7.64 11.96 -2.82
N ARG A 104 -6.63 12.81 -3.12
CA ARG A 104 -6.78 13.99 -3.98
C ARG A 104 -6.82 13.64 -5.47
N GLN A 105 -6.02 12.69 -5.93
CA GLN A 105 -5.93 12.37 -7.37
C GLN A 105 -7.16 11.67 -7.92
N SER A 106 -7.78 10.77 -7.16
CA SER A 106 -8.75 9.82 -7.71
C SER A 106 -10.16 9.94 -7.13
N MET A 107 -10.47 11.00 -6.37
CA MET A 107 -11.67 11.04 -5.49
C MET A 107 -11.77 9.78 -4.59
N CYS A 108 -10.67 9.04 -4.44
CA CYS A 108 -10.61 7.72 -3.84
C CYS A 108 -10.76 7.85 -2.33
N LYS A 109 -11.60 7.00 -1.74
CA LYS A 109 -11.67 6.86 -0.30
C LYS A 109 -10.52 5.98 0.17
N VAL A 110 -9.63 6.52 0.99
CA VAL A 110 -8.45 5.81 1.48
C VAL A 110 -8.70 5.35 2.91
N LEU A 111 -8.56 4.05 3.17
CA LEU A 111 -8.67 3.45 4.49
C LEU A 111 -7.34 2.80 4.87
N GLY A 112 -6.63 3.34 5.86
CA GLY A 112 -5.39 2.76 6.35
C GLY A 112 -5.60 1.98 7.64
N PHE A 113 -5.14 0.73 7.65
CA PHE A 113 -5.08 -0.14 8.82
C PHE A 113 -3.61 -0.39 9.12
N ASN A 114 -3.05 0.37 10.05
CA ASN A 114 -1.64 0.24 10.38
C ASN A 114 -1.44 0.28 11.89
N ARG A 115 -0.26 -0.20 12.31
CA ARG A 115 0.24 -0.15 13.67
C ARG A 115 1.33 0.93 13.81
N PRO A 116 1.09 2.22 13.47
CA PRO A 116 2.16 3.19 13.55
C PRO A 116 2.45 3.55 15.02
N PRO A 117 3.68 3.99 15.34
CA PRO A 117 3.96 4.68 16.60
C PRO A 117 3.26 6.05 16.69
N ARG A 118 2.91 6.66 15.54
CA ARG A 118 2.18 7.95 15.42
C ARG A 118 1.39 8.02 14.12
N ILE A 119 0.13 8.45 14.17
CA ILE A 119 -0.60 8.90 12.96
C ILE A 119 0.07 10.21 12.51
N PRO A 120 0.55 10.35 11.27
CA PRO A 120 1.10 11.62 10.80
C PRO A 120 0.00 12.69 10.82
N SER A 121 0.17 13.73 11.65
CA SER A 121 -0.76 14.86 11.79
C SER A 121 -1.05 15.59 10.46
N ALA A 122 -0.27 15.32 9.40
CA ALA A 122 -0.35 15.96 8.08
C ALA A 122 -1.24 15.21 7.06
N GLU A 123 -1.83 14.06 7.42
CA GLU A 123 -2.64 13.24 6.50
C GLU A 123 -4.15 13.45 6.61
N CYS A 124 -4.58 14.51 7.30
CA CYS A 124 -6.00 14.84 7.50
C CYS A 124 -6.60 15.45 6.22
N ALA A 125 -6.96 14.58 5.28
CA ALA A 125 -7.85 14.91 4.17
C ALA A 125 -9.23 14.26 4.44
N GLU A 126 -10.30 14.93 4.04
CA GLU A 126 -11.70 14.56 4.36
C GLU A 126 -12.08 13.11 3.96
N LYS A 127 -11.37 12.50 3.01
CA LYS A 127 -11.64 11.13 2.51
C LYS A 127 -10.59 10.09 2.93
N VAL A 128 -9.74 10.42 3.90
CA VAL A 128 -8.73 9.50 4.46
C VAL A 128 -9.17 9.10 5.86
N THR A 129 -9.27 7.80 6.13
CA THR A 129 -9.61 7.27 7.45
C THR A 129 -8.55 6.30 7.90
N PHE A 130 -8.02 6.47 9.11
CA PHE A 130 -7.03 5.58 9.70
C PHE A 130 -7.61 4.81 10.89
N HIS A 131 -7.44 3.50 10.86
CA HIS A 131 -7.74 2.60 11.97
C HIS A 131 -6.43 2.10 12.57
N VAL A 132 -6.21 2.40 13.85
CA VAL A 132 -5.02 1.98 14.59
C VAL A 132 -5.27 0.64 15.26
N ILE A 133 -4.41 -0.33 15.00
CA ILE A 133 -4.44 -1.63 15.66
C ILE A 133 -3.60 -1.53 16.96
N LEU A 134 -4.26 -1.57 18.12
CA LEU A 134 -3.61 -1.26 19.41
C LEU A 134 -2.94 -2.47 20.10
N LYS A 135 -3.19 -3.71 19.67
CA LYS A 135 -2.68 -4.92 20.33
C LYS A 135 -2.02 -5.89 19.35
N ARG A 136 -0.92 -6.51 19.77
CA ARG A 136 -0.26 -7.61 19.05
C ARG A 136 -1.03 -8.91 19.27
N GLY A 137 -1.09 -9.74 18.23
CA GLY A 137 -1.48 -11.14 18.39
C GLY A 137 -0.46 -11.85 19.28
N VAL A 138 -0.93 -12.49 20.35
CA VAL A 138 -0.10 -13.27 21.27
C VAL A 138 -0.30 -14.74 20.93
N ARG A 139 0.79 -15.49 20.81
CA ARG A 139 0.72 -16.95 20.66
C ARG A 139 0.09 -17.57 21.91
N ALA A 140 -0.40 -18.81 21.77
CA ALA A 140 -0.95 -19.56 22.89
C ALA A 140 0.04 -19.73 24.06
N ASP A 141 1.35 -19.61 23.80
CA ASP A 141 2.42 -19.66 24.82
C ASP A 141 2.81 -18.28 25.40
N GLY A 142 2.04 -17.23 25.12
CA GLY A 142 2.30 -15.89 25.65
C GLY A 142 3.32 -15.07 24.87
N ASN A 143 3.97 -15.64 23.84
CA ASN A 143 4.97 -14.92 23.05
C ASN A 143 4.29 -14.05 21.96
N SER A 144 4.59 -12.74 21.97
CA SER A 144 4.07 -11.75 21.01
C SER A 144 5.06 -11.35 19.89
N ASN A 145 6.25 -11.96 19.85
CA ASN A 145 7.30 -11.66 18.88
C ASN A 145 7.22 -12.47 17.58
N LEU A 146 6.21 -13.33 17.43
CA LEU A 146 6.09 -14.21 16.26
C LEU A 146 6.04 -13.44 14.93
N SER A 147 5.25 -12.35 14.88
CA SER A 147 5.16 -11.51 13.69
C SER A 147 6.53 -10.94 13.35
N ASP A 148 7.21 -10.34 14.32
CA ASP A 148 8.52 -9.70 14.13
C ASP A 148 9.58 -10.69 13.63
N GLU A 149 9.60 -11.93 14.16
CA GLU A 149 10.52 -12.97 13.72
C GLU A 149 10.21 -13.44 12.29
N MET A 150 8.93 -13.66 11.97
CA MET A 150 8.53 -14.04 10.61
C MET A 150 8.78 -12.93 9.61
N ASP A 151 8.50 -11.67 9.97
CA ASP A 151 8.82 -10.49 9.18
C ASP A 151 10.33 -10.42 8.91
N ARG A 152 11.16 -10.65 9.93
CA ARG A 152 12.63 -10.67 9.77
C ARG A 152 13.08 -11.78 8.81
N GLN A 153 12.58 -12.99 8.95
CA GLN A 153 12.97 -14.09 8.07
C GLN A 153 12.48 -13.89 6.63
N LEU A 154 11.25 -13.44 6.44
CA LEU A 154 10.71 -13.11 5.12
C LEU A 154 11.52 -12.01 4.46
N ASN A 155 11.93 -11.00 5.23
CA ASN A 155 12.77 -9.92 4.75
C ASN A 155 14.11 -10.41 4.20
N VAL A 156 14.80 -11.29 4.95
CA VAL A 156 16.08 -11.87 4.54
C VAL A 156 15.91 -12.76 3.31
N LYS A 157 14.90 -13.64 3.31
CA LYS A 157 14.66 -14.57 2.20
C LYS A 157 14.23 -13.85 0.91
N SER A 158 13.42 -12.80 1.02
CA SER A 158 12.98 -12.01 -0.14
C SER A 158 14.15 -11.25 -0.78
N ALA A 159 15.07 -10.72 0.02
CA ALA A 159 16.29 -10.10 -0.48
C ALA A 159 17.19 -11.11 -1.20
N ALA A 160 17.38 -12.31 -0.62
CA ALA A 160 18.15 -13.38 -1.25
C ALA A 160 17.54 -13.87 -2.57
N ALA A 161 16.22 -13.78 -2.73
CA ALA A 161 15.50 -14.15 -3.95
C ALA A 161 15.42 -13.02 -5.00
N GLY A 162 16.02 -11.85 -4.74
CA GLY A 162 15.98 -10.70 -5.66
C GLY A 162 14.59 -10.05 -5.78
N LEU A 163 13.72 -10.26 -4.79
CA LEU A 163 12.37 -9.67 -4.74
C LEU A 163 12.38 -8.27 -4.10
N ARG A 164 13.57 -7.70 -3.89
CA ARG A 164 13.84 -6.40 -3.29
C ARG A 164 14.96 -5.71 -4.05
#